data_AF-A0AAE1UHP3-F1
#
_entry.id   AF-A0AAE1UHP3-F1
#
_cell.length_a   1.000
_cell.length_b   1.000
_cell.length_c   1.000
_cell.angle_alpha   90.00
_cell.angle_beta   90.00
_cell.angle_gamma   90.00
#
_symmetry.space_group_name_H-M   'P 1'
#
loop_
_entity.id
_entity.type
_entity.pdbx_description
1 polymer ?
#
loop_
_entity_poly.entity_id
_entity_poly.type
_entity_poly.pdbx_seq_one_letter_code
_entity_poly.pdbx_strand_id
1 'polypeptide(L)'
;MLVVVGSEDVLVVGCEDVLVVGSEDVLVVGCEDMLVVVGSEDVLMVGSEDVLVVGSEDVLVVGCEDMLVVVGSEDVLMVGSEDVWVVGSEDVLVVGSEDVLVVGSEDVLVVGSEDVLVVVGSEDVLFVCRHYDWSSRHSLGSSST
;
A
#
# COMPACT_ATOMS: atom_id res chain seq x y z
N MET A 1 -7.68 21.11 0.69
CA MET A 1 -6.22 21.25 0.55
C MET A 1 -5.52 21.98 1.70
N LEU A 2 -4.76 21.25 2.51
CA LEU A 2 -3.78 21.71 3.49
C LEU A 2 -2.37 21.46 2.95
N VAL A 3 -1.44 22.40 3.14
CA VAL A 3 -0.05 22.26 2.65
C VAL A 3 0.93 22.53 3.80
N VAL A 4 1.83 21.58 4.07
CA VAL A 4 2.91 21.71 5.05
C VAL A 4 4.25 21.53 4.34
N VAL A 5 5.21 22.38 4.68
CA VAL A 5 6.57 22.33 4.12
C VAL A 5 7.57 22.55 5.25
N GLY A 6 8.50 21.60 5.45
CA GLY A 6 9.60 21.74 6.40
C GLY A 6 9.14 21.80 7.85
N SER A 7 8.68 20.68 8.38
CA SER A 7 8.27 20.53 9.78
C SER A 7 9.00 19.34 10.41
N GLU A 8 9.12 19.28 11.73
CA GLU A 8 9.56 18.06 12.40
C GLU A 8 8.35 17.12 12.43
N ASP A 9 7.27 17.53 13.12
CA ASP A 9 6.04 16.74 13.23
C ASP A 9 4.85 17.40 12.52
N VAL A 10 4.04 16.59 11.83
CA VAL A 10 2.79 17.01 11.20
C VAL A 10 1.63 16.14 11.67
N LEU A 11 0.61 16.79 12.26
CA LEU A 11 -0.64 16.13 12.65
C LEU A 11 -1.82 16.75 11.91
N VAL A 12 -2.54 15.94 11.13
CA VAL A 12 -3.75 16.38 10.43
C VAL A 12 -4.92 15.47 10.79
N VAL A 13 -6.07 16.07 11.08
CA VAL A 13 -7.31 15.34 11.38
C VAL A 13 -8.45 15.97 10.60
N GLY A 14 -9.13 15.18 9.76
CA GLY A 14 -10.33 15.60 9.05
C GLY A 14 -10.08 16.68 8.00
N CYS A 15 -9.64 16.26 6.83
CA CYS A 15 -9.30 17.12 5.70
C CYS A 15 -9.75 16.47 4.40
N GLU A 16 -10.07 17.25 3.37
CA GLU A 16 -10.29 16.72 2.02
C GLU A 16 -8.92 16.32 1.44
N ASP A 17 -8.09 17.32 1.11
CA ASP A 17 -6.71 17.06 0.62
C ASP A 17 -5.59 17.53 1.56
N VAL A 18 -4.51 16.76 1.62
CA VAL A 18 -3.26 17.10 2.33
C VAL A 18 -2.04 16.94 1.43
N LEU A 19 -1.15 17.94 1.49
CA LEU A 19 0.20 17.88 0.91
C LEU A 19 1.25 18.14 1.98
N VAL A 20 2.16 17.18 2.22
CA VAL A 20 3.31 17.34 3.13
C VAL A 20 4.60 17.17 2.36
N VAL A 21 5.55 18.11 2.53
CA VAL A 21 6.90 18.06 1.92
C VAL A 21 7.96 18.26 2.99
N GLY A 22 8.86 17.29 3.15
CA GLY A 22 9.97 17.34 4.09
C GLY A 22 9.50 17.44 5.54
N SER A 23 9.17 16.30 6.14
CA SER A 23 8.81 16.22 7.56
C SER A 23 9.29 14.92 8.17
N GLU A 24 9.86 14.95 9.38
CA GLU A 24 10.33 13.73 10.05
C GLU A 24 9.13 12.80 10.26
N ASP A 25 8.11 13.26 10.98
CA ASP A 25 6.92 12.48 11.31
C ASP A 25 5.63 13.07 10.71
N VAL A 26 4.82 12.23 10.06
CA VAL A 26 3.51 12.62 9.50
C VAL A 26 2.42 11.68 10.00
N LEU A 27 1.47 12.19 10.77
CA LEU A 27 0.25 11.46 11.16
C LEU A 27 -0.99 12.12 10.57
N VAL A 28 -1.75 11.36 9.77
CA VAL A 28 -3.03 11.81 9.23
C VAL A 28 -4.15 10.84 9.53
N VAL A 29 -5.27 11.40 10.00
CA VAL A 29 -6.48 10.65 10.34
C VAL A 29 -7.69 11.25 9.63
N GLY A 30 -8.31 10.48 8.75
CA GLY A 30 -9.49 10.90 8.00
C GLY A 30 -9.18 11.96 6.96
N CYS A 31 -8.70 11.50 5.80
CA CYS A 31 -8.56 12.30 4.58
C CYS A 31 -9.35 11.68 3.42
N GLU A 32 -9.73 12.48 2.42
CA GLU A 32 -10.16 11.91 1.14
C GLU A 32 -8.89 11.62 0.34
N ASP A 33 -8.14 12.67 -0.01
CA ASP A 33 -6.91 12.58 -0.78
C ASP A 33 -5.68 12.96 0.05
N MET A 34 -4.67 12.10 0.10
CA MET A 34 -3.39 12.45 0.69
C MET A 34 -2.21 12.25 -0.25
N LEU A 35 -1.43 13.32 -0.39
CA LEU A 35 -0.22 13.38 -1.19
C LEU A 35 0.95 13.75 -0.27
N VAL A 36 1.62 12.76 0.31
CA VAL A 36 2.90 12.96 1.01
C VAL A 36 4.00 12.97 -0.05
N VAL A 37 4.67 14.10 -0.25
CA VAL A 37 5.67 14.21 -1.32
C VAL A 37 6.99 14.74 -0.79
N VAL A 38 7.89 13.75 -0.67
CA VAL A 38 9.35 13.76 -0.56
C VAL A 38 9.94 14.01 0.82
N GLY A 39 10.58 12.96 1.33
CA GLY A 39 11.56 13.02 2.40
C GLY A 39 10.90 13.06 3.77
N SER A 40 10.12 12.04 4.06
CA SER A 40 9.71 11.77 5.45
C SER A 40 10.50 10.62 6.04
N GLU A 41 10.64 10.60 7.36
CA GLU A 41 11.16 9.42 8.05
C GLU A 41 9.97 8.48 8.24
N ASP A 42 8.95 8.93 8.99
CA ASP A 42 7.77 8.13 9.31
C ASP A 42 6.47 8.73 8.76
N VAL A 43 5.66 7.89 8.10
CA VAL A 43 4.31 8.26 7.62
C VAL A 43 3.28 7.28 8.16
N LEU A 44 2.37 7.77 9.01
CA LEU A 44 1.22 7.01 9.49
C LEU A 44 -0.09 7.60 8.97
N MET A 45 -0.92 6.75 8.38
CA MET A 45 -2.23 7.14 7.89
C MET A 45 -3.34 6.20 8.34
N VAL A 46 -4.47 6.79 8.71
CA VAL A 46 -5.67 6.05 9.10
C VAL A 46 -6.90 6.64 8.42
N GLY A 47 -7.53 5.87 7.54
CA GLY A 47 -8.76 6.25 6.86
C GLY A 47 -8.52 7.31 5.78
N SER A 48 -8.20 6.85 4.58
CA SER A 48 -8.04 7.64 3.36
C SER A 48 -8.81 7.02 2.20
N GLU A 49 -9.14 7.79 1.16
CA GLU A 49 -9.55 7.22 -0.13
C GLU A 49 -8.25 6.95 -0.91
N ASP A 50 -7.48 7.99 -1.20
CA ASP A 50 -6.25 7.91 -2.01
C ASP A 50 -4.99 8.29 -1.22
N VAL A 51 -3.94 7.47 -1.35
CA VAL A 51 -2.63 7.72 -0.71
C VAL A 51 -1.48 7.64 -1.71
N LEU A 52 -0.75 8.74 -1.84
CA LEU A 52 0.52 8.80 -2.55
C LEU A 52 1.67 9.11 -1.60
N VAL A 53 2.66 8.22 -1.52
CA VAL A 53 3.91 8.42 -0.75
C VAL A 53 5.11 8.31 -1.67
N VAL A 54 6.04 9.26 -1.54
CA VAL A 54 7.29 9.30 -2.31
C VAL A 54 8.46 9.58 -1.36
N GLY A 55 9.38 8.61 -1.21
CA GLY A 55 10.58 8.74 -0.41
C GLY A 55 10.29 8.93 1.07
N SER A 56 10.02 7.82 1.75
CA SER A 56 9.79 7.72 3.19
C SER A 56 10.53 6.53 3.74
N GLU A 57 11.17 6.58 4.90
CA GLU A 57 11.81 5.39 5.48
C GLU A 57 10.72 4.35 5.83
N ASP A 58 9.75 4.74 6.66
CA ASP A 58 8.65 3.87 7.11
C ASP A 58 7.28 4.40 6.68
N VAL A 59 6.42 3.52 6.16
CA VAL A 59 5.06 3.85 5.75
C VAL A 59 4.07 2.86 6.35
N LEU A 60 3.18 3.33 7.22
CA LEU A 60 2.08 2.55 7.78
C LEU A 60 0.73 3.14 7.35
N VAL A 61 -0.09 2.35 6.66
CA VAL A 61 -1.44 2.77 6.26
C VAL A 61 -2.50 1.77 6.69
N VAL A 62 -3.56 2.28 7.31
CA VAL A 62 -4.68 1.49 7.81
C VAL A 62 -5.99 2.03 7.24
N GLY A 63 -6.66 1.24 6.42
CA GLY A 63 -7.92 1.63 5.80
C GLY A 63 -7.71 2.69 4.72
N CYS A 64 -7.38 2.25 3.51
CA CYS A 64 -7.39 3.08 2.31
C CYS A 64 -8.21 2.40 1.21
N GLU A 65 -8.71 3.14 0.21
CA GLU A 65 -9.23 2.51 -1.00
C GLU A 65 -8.05 2.20 -1.91
N ASP A 66 -7.36 3.24 -2.39
CA ASP A 66 -6.21 3.12 -3.27
C ASP A 66 -4.92 3.64 -2.60
N MET A 67 -3.87 2.83 -2.67
CA MET A 67 -2.55 3.24 -2.23
C MET A 67 -1.48 3.01 -3.28
N LEU A 68 -0.66 4.05 -3.48
CA LEU A 68 0.47 4.01 -4.38
C LEU A 68 1.71 4.60 -3.70
N VAL A 69 2.68 3.72 -3.43
CA VAL A 69 4.02 4.06 -2.95
C VAL A 69 4.97 4.05 -4.14
N VAL A 70 5.46 5.23 -4.53
CA VAL A 70 6.06 5.43 -5.84
C VAL A 70 7.54 5.04 -5.88
N VAL A 71 8.33 5.34 -4.84
CA VAL A 71 9.78 5.01 -4.77
C VAL A 71 10.31 5.17 -3.34
N GLY A 72 11.10 4.20 -2.88
CA GLY A 72 12.18 4.40 -1.93
C GLY A 72 11.74 4.41 -0.48
N SER A 73 11.08 3.32 -0.06
CA SER A 73 10.83 3.07 1.36
C SER A 73 11.64 1.90 1.88
N GLU A 74 12.06 1.96 3.14
CA GLU A 74 12.65 0.79 3.79
C GLU A 74 11.49 -0.17 4.08
N ASP A 75 10.52 0.25 4.89
CA ASP A 75 9.39 -0.58 5.28
C ASP A 75 8.03 -0.02 4.80
N VAL A 76 7.21 -0.87 4.20
CA VAL A 76 5.82 -0.55 3.86
C VAL A 76 4.87 -1.55 4.50
N LEU A 77 4.05 -1.09 5.45
CA LEU A 77 3.00 -1.90 6.07
C LEU A 77 1.61 -1.38 5.70
N MET A 78 0.76 -2.27 5.24
CA MET A 78 -0.59 -1.93 4.81
C MET A 78 -1.64 -2.89 5.36
N VAL A 79 -2.74 -2.32 5.85
CA VAL A 79 -3.85 -3.07 6.42
C VAL A 79 -5.18 -2.56 5.91
N GLY A 80 -5.91 -3.39 5.18
CA GLY A 80 -7.26 -3.09 4.72
C GLY A 80 -7.25 -2.06 3.60
N SER A 81 -6.96 -2.51 2.39
CA SER A 81 -6.95 -1.68 1.17
C SER A 81 -7.77 -2.32 0.06
N GLU A 82 -8.19 -1.57 -0.96
CA GLU A 82 -8.68 -2.20 -2.20
C GLU A 82 -7.46 -2.49 -3.08
N ASP A 83 -6.76 -1.44 -3.51
CA ASP A 83 -5.61 -1.56 -4.40
C ASP A 83 -4.31 -1.10 -3.74
N VAL A 84 -3.26 -1.91 -3.90
CA VAL A 84 -1.92 -1.64 -3.37
C VAL A 84 -0.88 -1.68 -4.46
N TRP A 85 -0.18 -0.56 -4.67
CA TRP A 85 0.95 -0.52 -5.58
C TRP A 85 2.21 0.00 -4.88
N VAL A 86 3.22 -0.86 -4.77
CA VAL A 86 4.52 -0.52 -4.17
C VAL A 86 5.62 -0.66 -5.21
N VAL A 87 6.48 0.34 -5.30
CA VAL A 87 7.65 0.35 -6.18
C VAL A 87 8.90 0.74 -5.40
N GLY A 88 9.88 -0.15 -5.36
CA GLY A 88 11.18 0.10 -4.75
C GLY A 88 11.13 0.25 -3.24
N SER A 89 10.90 -0.85 -2.53
CA SER A 89 10.98 -0.90 -1.06
C SER A 89 11.91 -2.00 -0.57
N GLU A 90 12.44 -1.98 0.64
CA GLU A 90 13.16 -3.17 1.16
C GLU A 90 12.14 -4.24 1.55
N ASP A 91 11.26 -3.92 2.50
CA ASP A 91 10.24 -4.83 3.02
C ASP A 91 8.82 -4.34 2.73
N VAL A 92 7.94 -5.25 2.29
CA VAL A 92 6.53 -4.96 2.01
C VAL A 92 5.63 -5.98 2.70
N LEU A 93 4.82 -5.52 3.66
CA LEU A 93 3.77 -6.32 4.30
C LEU A 93 2.39 -5.77 3.96
N VAL A 94 1.56 -6.60 3.32
CA VAL A 94 0.18 -6.24 2.97
C VAL A 94 -0.79 -7.24 3.59
N VAL A 95 -1.80 -6.73 4.29
CA VAL A 95 -2.81 -7.54 4.97
C VAL A 95 -4.22 -7.09 4.57
N GLY A 96 -4.91 -7.96 3.84
CA GLY A 96 -6.30 -7.75 3.42
C GLY A 96 -6.40 -6.65 2.38
N SER A 97 -6.05 -6.99 1.15
CA SER A 97 -6.25 -6.13 -0.03
C SER A 97 -6.99 -6.88 -1.12
N GLU A 98 -7.63 -6.21 -2.08
CA GLU A 98 -8.15 -6.90 -3.26
C GLU A 98 -6.98 -7.20 -4.21
N ASP A 99 -6.30 -6.15 -4.68
CA ASP A 99 -5.18 -6.26 -5.62
C ASP A 99 -3.86 -5.74 -5.01
N VAL A 100 -2.77 -6.47 -5.25
CA VAL A 100 -1.42 -6.09 -4.80
C VAL A 100 -0.41 -6.19 -5.93
N LEU A 101 0.22 -5.07 -6.25
CA LEU A 101 1.31 -4.95 -7.21
C LEU A 101 2.58 -4.49 -6.50
N VAL A 102 3.63 -5.31 -6.50
CA VAL A 102 4.94 -4.96 -5.93
C VAL A 102 6.02 -5.07 -6.99
N VAL A 103 6.84 -4.03 -7.12
CA VAL A 103 7.94 -3.99 -8.09
C VAL A 103 9.22 -3.59 -7.39
N GLY A 104 10.25 -4.43 -7.48
CA GLY A 104 11.58 -4.02 -7.00
C GLY A 104 11.71 -3.99 -5.48
N SER A 105 11.08 -4.91 -4.75
CA SER A 105 11.24 -5.02 -3.28
C SER A 105 12.00 -6.27 -2.87
N GLU A 106 12.78 -6.25 -1.78
CA GLU A 106 13.60 -7.40 -1.31
C GLU A 106 12.73 -8.48 -0.67
N ASP A 107 11.92 -8.13 0.33
CA ASP A 107 11.01 -9.06 1.00
C ASP A 107 9.54 -8.64 0.82
N VAL A 108 8.69 -9.60 0.45
CA VAL A 108 7.26 -9.36 0.24
C VAL A 108 6.41 -10.40 0.94
N LEU A 109 5.61 -9.97 1.92
CA LEU A 109 4.59 -10.80 2.57
C LEU A 109 3.20 -10.23 2.30
N VAL A 110 2.36 -11.02 1.65
CA VAL A 110 0.96 -10.66 1.41
C VAL A 110 0.02 -11.68 2.03
N VAL A 111 -0.93 -11.20 2.83
CA VAL A 111 -1.90 -12.03 3.55
C VAL A 111 -3.31 -11.60 3.19
N GLY A 112 -4.09 -12.53 2.65
CA GLY A 112 -5.51 -12.32 2.43
C GLY A 112 -5.85 -11.41 1.27
N SER A 113 -5.03 -11.41 0.21
CA SER A 113 -5.35 -10.72 -1.05
C SER A 113 -5.96 -11.61 -2.13
N GLU A 114 -6.75 -11.02 -3.02
CA GLU A 114 -7.40 -11.72 -4.14
C GLU A 114 -6.41 -11.94 -5.29
N ASP A 115 -5.81 -10.87 -5.80
CA ASP A 115 -4.79 -10.91 -6.84
C ASP A 115 -3.47 -10.29 -6.36
N VAL A 116 -2.36 -10.96 -6.66
CA VAL A 116 -1.02 -10.50 -6.27
C VAL A 116 -0.03 -10.70 -7.42
N LEU A 117 0.68 -9.64 -7.77
CA LEU A 117 1.71 -9.66 -8.79
C LEU A 117 2.98 -8.98 -8.24
N VAL A 118 4.05 -9.76 -8.17
CA VAL A 118 5.37 -9.28 -7.77
C VAL A 118 6.33 -9.35 -8.97
N VAL A 119 6.93 -8.22 -9.35
CA VAL A 119 7.86 -8.11 -10.47
C VAL A 119 9.29 -7.99 -9.97
N VAL A 120 10.07 -9.03 -10.27
CA VAL A 120 11.55 -9.15 -10.28
C VAL A 120 12.27 -8.05 -9.50
N GLY A 121 12.35 -8.27 -8.19
CA GLY A 121 13.08 -7.47 -7.20
C GLY A 121 13.31 -8.22 -5.90
N SER A 122 12.45 -9.20 -5.62
CA SER A 122 12.38 -9.89 -4.33
C SER A 122 13.25 -11.11 -4.20
N GLU A 123 13.98 -11.18 -3.09
CA GLU A 123 14.72 -12.33 -2.61
C GLU A 123 13.78 -13.34 -1.95
N ASP A 124 12.88 -12.89 -1.06
CA ASP A 124 11.87 -13.72 -0.41
C ASP A 124 10.44 -13.21 -0.64
N VAL A 125 9.54 -14.13 -1.04
CA VAL A 125 8.13 -13.83 -1.26
C VAL A 125 7.27 -14.90 -0.62
N LEU A 126 6.35 -14.49 0.27
CA LEU A 126 5.35 -15.38 0.86
C LEU A 126 3.94 -14.83 0.66
N PHE A 127 3.07 -15.70 0.14
CA PHE A 127 1.65 -15.42 -0.04
C PHE A 127 0.83 -16.33 0.87
N VAL A 128 -0.01 -15.72 1.71
CA VAL A 128 -1.00 -16.43 2.53
C VAL A 128 -2.39 -16.06 2.03
N CYS A 129 -2.79 -16.66 0.92
CA CYS A 129 -4.12 -16.49 0.35
C CYS A 129 -5.16 -17.39 1.06
N ARG A 130 -6.42 -16.95 1.08
CA ARG A 130 -7.54 -17.88 1.31
C ARG A 130 -7.73 -18.73 0.04
N HIS A 131 -7.82 -20.04 0.22
CA HIS A 131 -7.94 -21.05 -0.84
C HIS A 131 -9.19 -20.81 -1.72
N TYR A 132 -9.03 -20.28 -2.94
CA TYR A 132 -10.06 -20.34 -3.98
C TYR A 132 -9.98 -21.69 -4.71
N ASP A 133 -10.98 -22.54 -4.47
CA ASP A 133 -11.10 -23.87 -5.09
C ASP A 133 -11.34 -23.72 -6.60
N TRP A 134 -10.30 -23.95 -7.41
CA TRP A 134 -10.34 -23.96 -8.88
C TRP A 134 -11.36 -24.98 -9.46
N SER A 135 -11.83 -25.93 -8.65
CA SER A 135 -12.64 -27.09 -9.07
C SER A 135 -14.03 -26.78 -9.63
N SER A 136 -14.56 -25.55 -9.46
CA SER A 136 -15.96 -25.25 -9.83
C SER A 136 -16.18 -24.79 -11.28
N ARG A 137 -15.13 -24.56 -12.09
CA ARG A 137 -15.27 -24.00 -13.46
C ARG A 137 -15.16 -24.98 -14.63
N HIS A 138 -14.82 -26.25 -14.42
CA HIS A 138 -14.63 -27.23 -15.50
C HIS A 138 -15.74 -28.31 -15.63
N SER A 139 -16.95 -28.07 -15.14
CA SER A 139 -18.08 -29.02 -15.25
C SER A 139 -19.01 -28.80 -16.45
N LEU A 140 -18.67 -27.91 -17.39
CA LEU A 140 -19.48 -27.69 -18.61
C LEU A 140 -18.63 -27.76 -19.88
N GLY A 141 -18.52 -28.95 -20.47
CA GLY A 141 -18.07 -29.08 -21.86
C GLY A 141 -17.36 -30.37 -22.23
N SER A 142 -18.04 -31.51 -22.19
CA SER A 142 -17.89 -32.59 -23.19
C SER A 142 -18.80 -33.78 -22.86
N SER A 143 -20.07 -33.67 -23.24
CA SER A 143 -20.94 -34.82 -23.47
C SER A 143 -21.39 -34.82 -24.93
N SER A 144 -21.34 -36.00 -25.55
CA SER A 144 -21.73 -36.38 -26.92
C SER A 144 -20.84 -35.80 -28.06
N THR A 145 -20.26 -36.57 -28.98
CA THR A 145 -20.58 -37.91 -29.53
C THR A 145 -19.32 -38.56 -30.07
#